data_AF-A0AAE1BUR1-F1
#
_entry.id   AF-A0AAE1BUR1-F1
#
_cell.length_a   1.000
_cell.length_b   1.000
_cell.length_c   1.000
_cell.angle_alpha   90.00
_cell.angle_beta   90.00
_cell.angle_gamma   90.00
#
_symmetry.space_group_name_H-M   'P 1'
#
loop_
_entity.id
_entity.type
_entity.pdbx_description
1 polymer ?
#
loop_
_entity_poly.entity_id
_entity_poly.type
_entity_poly.pdbx_seq_one_letter_code
_entity_poly.pdbx_strand_id
1 'polypeptide(L)' 'SLYVDTLVDQLRLYGSKESIENVLRRVHYNVNTVSLLSDDGQWKQAPYFESSLQKEFIFPKTNTNEKVNTN' A
#
# COMPACT_ATOMS: atom_id res chain seq x y z
N SER A 1 -1.37 -12.42 2.09
CA SER A 1 -2.61 -11.96 2.76
C SER A 1 -3.15 -10.85 1.90
N LEU A 2 -4.43 -10.89 1.47
CA LEU A 2 -4.98 -9.95 0.49
C LEU A 2 -4.61 -8.49 0.79
N TYR A 3 -4.72 -8.08 2.06
CA TYR A 3 -4.32 -6.74 2.48
C TYR A 3 -2.83 -6.44 2.28
N VAL A 4 -1.95 -7.32 2.75
CA VAL A 4 -0.48 -7.14 2.65
C VAL A 4 -0.04 -7.15 1.19
N ASP A 5 -0.58 -8.07 0.40
CA ASP A 5 -0.23 -8.22 -1.01
C ASP A 5 -0.66 -6.95 -1.78
N THR A 6 -1.88 -6.47 -1.54
CA THR A 6 -2.39 -5.21 -2.11
C THR A 6 -1.56 -4.01 -1.65
N LEU A 7 -1.18 -3.94 -0.37
CA LEU A 7 -0.38 -2.84 0.18
C LEU A 7 1.00 -2.76 -0.48
N VAL A 8 1.69 -3.90 -0.60
CA VAL A 8 3.01 -3.96 -1.26
C VAL A 8 2.92 -3.50 -2.71
N ASP A 9 1.89 -3.94 -3.44
CA ASP A 9 1.70 -3.54 -4.83
C ASP A 9 1.41 -2.03 -4.96
N GLN A 10 0.54 -1.48 -4.11
CA GLN A 10 0.26 -0.03 -4.14
C GLN A 10 1.48 0.80 -3.73
N LEU A 11 2.29 0.35 -2.76
CA LEU A 11 3.53 1.00 -2.38
C LEU A 11 4.56 1.00 -3.51
N ARG A 12 4.73 -0.13 -4.22
CA ARG A 12 5.63 -0.22 -5.37
C ARG A 12 5.22 0.71 -6.51
N LEU A 13 3.93 0.81 -6.78
CA LEU A 13 3.41 1.59 -7.90
C LEU A 13 3.32 3.10 -7.59
N TYR A 14 2.95 3.47 -6.37
CA TYR A 14 2.55 4.83 -6.00
C TYR A 14 3.29 5.41 -4.78
N GLY A 15 4.04 4.60 -4.02
CA GLY A 15 4.67 5.04 -2.76
C GLY A 15 5.57 6.26 -2.90
N SER A 16 6.27 6.40 -4.03
CA SER A 16 7.12 7.56 -4.34
C SER A 16 6.45 8.63 -5.22
N LYS A 17 5.14 8.52 -5.45
CA LYS A 17 4.37 9.40 -6.35
C LYS A 17 3.24 10.13 -5.63
N GLU A 18 2.68 9.52 -4.60
CA GLU A 18 1.54 10.03 -3.84
C GLU A 18 1.81 9.93 -2.34
N SER A 19 1.02 10.64 -1.54
CA SER A 19 1.07 10.52 -0.09
C SER A 19 0.74 9.11 0.39
N ILE A 20 1.31 8.70 1.52
CA ILE A 20 1.00 7.41 2.14
C ILE A 20 -0.49 7.26 2.45
N GLU A 21 -1.18 8.33 2.81
CA GLU A 21 -2.63 8.31 3.03
C GLU A 21 -3.39 8.00 1.74
N ASN A 22 -2.97 8.57 0.60
CA ASN A 22 -3.57 8.26 -0.71
C ASN A 22 -3.31 6.79 -1.08
N VAL A 23 -2.10 6.28 -0.86
CA VAL A 23 -1.76 4.87 -1.06
C VAL A 23 -2.65 3.96 -0.21
N LEU A 24 -2.85 4.29 1.08
CA LEU A 24 -3.71 3.50 1.98
C LEU A 24 -5.19 3.56 1.57
N ARG A 25 -5.69 4.70 1.03
CA ARG A 25 -7.04 4.76 0.45
C ARG A 25 -7.19 3.84 -0.77
N ARG A 26 -6.18 3.73 -1.63
CA ARG A 26 -6.18 2.78 -2.76
C ARG A 26 -6.22 1.34 -2.26
N VAL A 27 -5.42 1.02 -1.25
CA VAL A 27 -5.44 -0.33 -0.62
C VAL A 27 -6.83 -0.63 -0.06
N HIS A 28 -7.42 0.30 0.69
CA HIS A 28 -8.78 0.14 1.22
C HIS A 28 -9.77 -0.18 0.09
N TYR A 29 -9.79 0.64 -0.97
CA TYR A 29 -10.69 0.44 -2.09
C TYR A 29 -10.50 -0.92 -2.75
N ASN A 30 -9.25 -1.28 -3.09
CA ASN A 30 -8.95 -2.52 -3.79
C ASN A 30 -9.27 -3.77 -2.96
N VAL A 31 -9.05 -3.74 -1.65
CA VAL A 31 -9.36 -4.88 -0.79
C VAL A 31 -10.87 -5.03 -0.62
N ASN A 32 -11.60 -3.92 -0.47
CA ASN A 32 -13.06 -3.92 -0.27
C ASN A 32 -13.84 -4.36 -1.54
N THR A 33 -13.26 -4.21 -2.72
CA THR A 33 -13.88 -4.70 -3.96
C THR A 33 -13.76 -6.20 -4.17
N VAL A 34 -12.88 -6.89 -3.44
CA VAL A 34 -12.68 -8.34 -3.56
C VAL A 34 -13.64 -9.09 -2.63
N SER A 35 -14.45 -9.96 -3.21
CA SER A 35 -15.21 -10.97 -2.46
C SER A 35 -14.33 -12.19 -2.22
N LEU A 36 -14.18 -12.57 -0.96
CA LEU A 36 -13.43 -13.75 -0.53
C LEU A 36 -14.40 -14.92 -0.36
N LEU A 37 -13.97 -16.09 -0.82
CA LEU A 37 -14.72 -17.35 -0.69
C LEU A 37 -14.18 -18.11 0.53
N SER A 38 -15.07 -18.51 1.42
CA SER A 38 -14.79 -19.48 2.48
C SER A 38 -15.86 -20.57 2.49
N ASP A 39 -15.60 -21.64 3.24
CA ASP A 39 -16.54 -22.76 3.39
C ASP A 39 -17.92 -22.29 3.90
N ASP A 40 -17.93 -21.22 4.71
CA ASP A 40 -19.15 -20.60 5.27
C ASP A 40 -19.82 -19.54 4.36
N GLY A 41 -19.33 -19.35 3.13
CA GLY A 41 -19.91 -18.43 2.16
C GLY A 41 -18.98 -17.32 1.67
N GLN A 42 -19.57 -16.25 1.13
CA GLN A 42 -18.82 -15.11 0.60
C GLN A 42 -18.77 -13.98 1.62
N TRP A 43 -17.59 -13.43 1.86
CA TRP A 43 -17.40 -12.30 2.76
C TRP A 43 -16.45 -11.28 2.15
N LYS A 44 -16.46 -10.06 2.69
CA LYS A 44 -15.62 -8.96 2.24
C LYS A 44 -14.72 -8.50 3.37
N GLN A 45 -13.51 -8.07 3.01
CA GLN A 45 -12.60 -7.44 3.94
C GLN A 45 -12.69 -5.91 3.79
N ALA A 46 -12.89 -5.19 4.90
CA ALA A 46 -12.90 -3.73 4.93
C ALA A 46 -11.73 -3.23 5.79
N PRO A 47 -10.57 -2.88 5.18
CA PRO A 47 -9.44 -2.37 5.94
C PRO A 47 -9.76 -1.03 6.61
N TYR A 48 -9.09 -0.73 7.72
CA TYR A 48 -9.21 0.57 8.38
C TYR A 48 -7.81 1.13 8.64
N PHE A 49 -7.67 2.44 8.47
CA PHE A 49 -6.49 3.16 8.90
C PHE A 49 -6.90 4.52 9.47
N GLU A 50 -6.12 4.98 10.44
CA GLU A 50 -6.22 6.31 11.02
C GLU A 50 -4.86 6.98 10.85
N SER A 51 -4.87 8.29 10.59
CA SER A 51 -3.65 9.07 10.41
C SER A 51 -3.65 10.28 11.34
N SER A 52 -2.54 10.47 12.03
CA SER A 52 -2.26 11.67 12.81
C SER A 52 -1.20 12.56 12.14
N LEU A 53 -0.86 12.30 10.88
CA LEU A 53 0.14 13.06 10.15
C LEU A 53 -0.31 14.51 10.00
N GLN A 54 0.60 15.43 10.34
CA GLN A 54 0.35 16.87 10.26
C GLN A 54 0.73 17.45 8.89
N LYS A 55 1.45 16.68 8.07
CA LYS A 55 1.93 17.06 6.75
C LYS A 55 1.89 15.85 5.83
N GLU A 56 1.82 16.11 4.53
CA GLU A 56 1.90 15.07 3.52
C GLU A 56 3.23 14.30 3.62
N PHE A 57 3.15 12.97 3.65
CA PHE A 57 4.32 12.10 3.64
C PHE A 57 4.34 11.28 2.34
N ILE A 58 5.38 11.48 1.52
CA ILE A 58 5.62 10.75 0.28
C ILE A 58 6.96 10.02 0.45
N PHE A 59 7.05 8.75 0.06
CA PHE A 59 8.33 8.04 0.16
C PHE A 59 9.36 8.65 -0.81
N PRO A 60 10.63 8.78 -0.40
CA PRO A 60 11.67 9.28 -1.29
C PRO A 60 11.83 8.33 -2.48
N LYS A 61 12.13 8.89 -3.65
CA LYS A 61 12.54 8.07 -4.80
C LYS A 61 13.86 7.39 -4.46
N THR A 62 13.96 6.09 -4.73
CA THR A 62 15.24 5.39 -4.67
C THR A 62 16.14 5.93 -5.76
N ASN A 63 17.09 6.79 -5.41
CA ASN A 63 18.21 7.10 -6.28
C ASN A 63 19.14 5.89 -6.27
N THR A 64 18.92 4.91 -7.16
CA THR A 64 19.94 3.91 -7.48
C THR A 64 21.11 4.62 -8.19
N ASN A 65 21.96 5.27 -7.41
CA ASN A 65 23.24 5.84 -7.83
C ASN A 65 24.29 5.74 -6.71
N GLU A 66 24.15 4.79 -5.79
CA GLU A 66 25.30 4.33 -5.01
C GLU A 66 25.99 3.22 -5.82
N LYS A 67 26.95 3.64 -6.66
CA LYS A 67 28.01 2.74 -7.09
C LYS A 67 28.75 2.30 -5.83
N VAL A 68 28.45 1.09 -5.37
CA VAL A 68 29.27 0.41 -4.38
C VAL A 68 30.62 0.13 -5.05
N ASN A 69 31.57 1.06 -4.88
CA ASN A 69 32.98 0.82 -5.19
C ASN A 69 33.51 -0.17 -4.16
N THR A 70 33.53 -1.46 -4.49
CA THR A 70 34.40 -2.43 -3.83
C THR A 70 35.80 -2.29 -4.43
N ASN A 71 36.72 -1.69 -3.66
CA ASN A 71 38.16 -1.86 -3.84
C ASN A 71 38.57 -3.27 -3.42
#